data_AF-A0A536DMV9-F1
#
_entry.id   AF-A0A536DMV9-F1
#
_cell.length_a   1.000
_cell.length_b   1.000
_cell.length_c   1.000
_cell.angle_alpha   90.00
_cell.angle_beta   90.00
_cell.angle_gamma   90.00
#
_symmetry.space_group_name_H-M   'P 1'
#
loop_
_entity.id
_entity.type
_entity.pdbx_description
1 polymer ?
#
loop_
_entity_poly.entity_id
_entity_poly.type
_entity_poly.pdbx_seq_one_letter_code
_entity_poly.pdbx_strand_id
1 'polypeptide(L)'
;MGKKQVRAQMRRVKPKAPAPGQMAQGTTRKQRERYVEAGGMLQGYAPDFVIRLGYIAIGIAVACLIVMAALILVLRPFYGWADAIAAAVAWLLPIALLASFVAPGFRLALKDRRAEARLVQGQLIGASTVSNSMGLGLLMVQTRGGSEQYLVPPARLKQIPGNQVNVVLTVTPYLRHVRSVGIMGQRMVGRVEPPVPPVMRQLQRLPVITPIALSLAVIIGDDVLAAVPVVSNEALHAALAAAVGAALGALVYFGSTFLQRRMMAEAQALVPTR
;
A
#
# COMPACT_ATOMS: atom_id res chain seq x y z
N MET A 1 -7.02 -42.16 47.75
CA MET A 1 -5.92 -41.72 46.87
C MET A 1 -6.50 -41.12 45.59
N GLY A 2 -6.75 -39.81 45.56
CA GLY A 2 -7.34 -39.11 44.40
C GLY A 2 -6.25 -38.47 43.54
N LYS A 3 -6.07 -38.96 42.30
CA LYS A 3 -5.11 -38.41 41.32
C LYS A 3 -5.58 -37.02 40.87
N LYS A 4 -4.87 -35.96 41.28
CA LYS A 4 -5.06 -34.59 40.77
C LYS A 4 -4.57 -34.52 39.32
N GLN A 5 -5.49 -34.36 38.37
CA GLN A 5 -5.17 -33.95 36.99
C GLN A 5 -4.73 -32.49 36.98
N VAL A 6 -3.46 -32.25 36.68
CA VAL A 6 -2.90 -30.91 36.45
C VAL A 6 -3.20 -30.53 35.00
N ARG A 7 -4.23 -29.68 34.81
CA ARG A 7 -4.58 -29.12 33.51
C ARG A 7 -3.52 -28.07 33.14
N ALA A 8 -2.60 -28.42 32.26
CA ALA A 8 -1.55 -27.54 31.76
C ALA A 8 -2.16 -26.32 31.06
N GLN A 9 -2.19 -25.18 31.77
CA GLN A 9 -2.61 -23.90 31.21
C GLN A 9 -1.44 -23.36 30.37
N MET A 10 -1.40 -23.76 29.08
CA MET A 10 -0.49 -23.19 28.09
C MET A 10 -0.67 -21.67 28.04
N ARG A 11 0.27 -20.95 28.65
CA ARG A 11 0.36 -19.49 28.57
C ARG A 11 0.62 -19.13 27.11
N ARG A 12 -0.44 -18.70 26.40
CA ARG A 12 -0.31 -18.11 25.05
C ARG A 12 0.62 -16.90 25.15
N VAL A 13 1.87 -17.10 24.75
CA VAL A 13 2.84 -16.03 24.57
C VAL A 13 2.25 -15.08 23.52
N LYS A 14 1.96 -13.84 23.94
CA LYS A 14 1.55 -12.78 23.03
C LYS A 14 2.65 -12.64 21.97
N PRO A 15 2.35 -12.71 20.66
CA PRO A 15 3.36 -12.48 19.65
C PRO A 15 3.95 -11.08 19.85
N LYS A 16 5.28 -11.04 19.95
CA LYS A 16 6.10 -9.83 20.06
C LYS A 16 5.65 -8.86 18.95
N ALA A 17 5.41 -7.61 19.31
CA ALA A 17 5.05 -6.59 18.34
C ALA A 17 6.08 -6.62 17.19
N PRO A 18 5.63 -6.64 15.92
CA PRO A 18 6.55 -6.74 14.81
C PRO A 18 7.50 -5.54 14.84
N ALA A 19 8.80 -5.82 14.87
CA ALA A 19 9.83 -4.82 14.70
C ALA A 19 9.71 -4.22 13.28
N PRO A 20 9.90 -2.91 13.11
CA PRO A 20 9.96 -2.29 11.78
C PRO A 20 11.16 -2.89 11.03
N GLY A 21 10.89 -3.87 10.17
CA GLY A 21 11.92 -4.67 9.48
C GLY A 21 11.48 -6.10 9.11
N GLN A 22 10.44 -6.66 9.74
CA GLN A 22 9.94 -8.01 9.45
C GLN A 22 9.02 -8.13 8.22
N MET A 23 8.94 -7.10 7.37
CA MET A 23 8.04 -7.13 6.20
C MET A 23 8.61 -7.81 4.95
N ALA A 24 9.85 -8.29 4.98
CA ALA A 24 10.47 -8.95 3.83
C ALA A 24 10.27 -10.49 3.80
N GLN A 25 9.75 -11.10 4.87
CA GLN A 25 9.51 -12.55 4.91
C GLN A 25 8.01 -12.83 4.95
N GLY A 26 7.49 -13.33 3.82
CA GLY A 26 6.22 -14.04 3.69
C GLY A 26 5.11 -13.61 4.67
N THR A 27 4.48 -12.47 4.44
CA THR A 27 3.25 -12.10 5.15
C THR A 27 2.24 -13.25 5.02
N THR A 28 1.90 -13.88 6.15
CA THR A 28 0.92 -14.95 6.19
C THR A 28 -0.38 -14.47 5.53
N ARG A 29 -1.10 -15.35 4.82
CA ARG A 29 -2.36 -15.00 4.12
C ARG A 29 -3.31 -14.16 4.99
N LYS A 30 -3.42 -14.54 6.26
CA LYS A 30 -4.22 -13.84 7.29
C LYS A 30 -3.73 -12.43 7.61
N GLN A 31 -2.42 -12.15 7.55
CA GLN A 31 -1.89 -10.79 7.69
C GLN A 31 -2.20 -9.93 6.46
N ARG A 32 -2.16 -10.51 5.25
CA ARG A 32 -2.53 -9.81 4.01
C ARG A 32 -4.00 -9.44 3.99
N GLU A 33 -4.88 -10.38 4.36
CA GLU A 33 -6.32 -10.14 4.47
C GLU A 33 -6.61 -9.01 5.46
N ARG A 34 -6.01 -9.05 6.65
CA ARG A 34 -6.13 -7.97 7.64
C ARG A 34 -5.63 -6.61 7.15
N TYR A 35 -4.57 -6.60 6.34
CA TYR A 35 -4.03 -5.38 5.76
C TYR A 35 -5.02 -4.77 4.76
N VAL A 36 -5.57 -5.59 3.85
CA VAL A 36 -6.59 -5.16 2.89
C VAL A 36 -7.86 -4.72 3.60
N GLU A 37 -8.31 -5.46 4.61
CA GLU A 37 -9.45 -5.11 5.47
C GLU A 37 -9.26 -3.78 6.22
N ALA A 38 -8.01 -3.42 6.53
CA ALA A 38 -7.69 -2.15 7.17
C ALA A 38 -7.54 -0.97 6.18
N GLY A 39 -7.79 -1.20 4.88
CA GLY A 39 -7.71 -0.18 3.82
C GLY A 39 -6.43 -0.23 2.99
N GLY A 40 -5.60 -1.25 3.20
CA GLY A 40 -4.37 -1.48 2.45
C GLY A 40 -3.43 -0.29 2.52
N MET A 41 -2.98 0.18 1.35
CA MET A 41 -2.03 1.30 1.24
C MET A 41 -2.61 2.64 1.68
N LEU A 42 -3.94 2.75 1.78
CA LEU A 42 -4.65 3.97 2.15
C LEU A 42 -5.00 4.02 3.64
N GLN A 43 -4.57 3.03 4.42
CA GLN A 43 -4.68 3.05 5.87
C GLN A 43 -3.97 4.28 6.45
N GLY A 44 -4.62 4.96 7.39
CA GLY A 44 -4.09 6.14 8.09
C GLY A 44 -4.32 7.48 7.38
N TYR A 45 -4.70 7.48 6.11
CA TYR A 45 -4.99 8.70 5.37
C TYR A 45 -6.36 9.28 5.74
N ALA A 46 -6.50 10.60 5.58
CA ALA A 46 -7.76 11.27 5.82
C ALA A 46 -8.87 10.72 4.92
N PRO A 47 -10.08 10.42 5.45
CA PRO A 47 -11.18 9.89 4.64
C PRO A 47 -11.52 10.77 3.44
N ASP A 48 -11.52 12.10 3.61
CA ASP A 48 -11.81 13.04 2.51
C ASP A 48 -10.78 12.97 1.38
N PHE A 49 -9.50 12.79 1.73
CA PHE A 49 -8.44 12.60 0.75
C PHE A 49 -8.61 11.30 -0.03
N VAL A 50 -8.90 10.20 0.68
CA VAL A 50 -9.14 8.89 0.07
C VAL A 50 -10.37 8.90 -0.84
N ILE A 51 -11.43 9.61 -0.46
CA ILE A 51 -12.63 9.78 -1.30
C ILE A 51 -12.30 10.53 -2.59
N ARG A 52 -11.57 11.64 -2.49
CA ARG A 52 -11.12 12.40 -3.69
C ARG A 52 -10.25 11.53 -4.60
N LEU A 53 -9.32 10.78 -4.03
CA LEU A 53 -8.49 9.83 -4.77
C LEU A 53 -9.34 8.75 -5.46
N GLY A 54 -10.38 8.26 -4.80
CA GLY A 54 -11.34 7.32 -5.39
C GLY A 54 -12.07 7.90 -6.59
N TYR A 55 -12.53 9.15 -6.54
CA TYR A 55 -13.15 9.80 -7.69
C TYR A 55 -12.18 10.02 -8.86
N ILE A 56 -10.94 10.40 -8.56
CA ILE A 56 -9.89 10.51 -9.59
C ILE A 56 -9.63 9.13 -10.22
N ALA A 57 -9.53 8.07 -9.42
CA ALA A 57 -9.35 6.70 -9.91
C ALA A 57 -10.51 6.23 -10.80
N ILE A 58 -11.76 6.57 -10.45
CA ILE A 58 -12.93 6.31 -11.30
C ILE A 58 -12.81 7.07 -12.63
N GLY A 59 -12.42 8.35 -12.59
CA GLY A 59 -12.20 9.14 -13.81
C GLY A 59 -11.14 8.53 -14.73
N ILE A 60 -10.03 8.07 -14.17
CA ILE A 60 -8.98 7.36 -14.93
C ILE A 60 -9.51 6.05 -15.51
N ALA A 61 -10.27 5.27 -14.74
CA ALA A 61 -10.86 4.02 -15.24
C ALA A 61 -11.81 4.27 -16.42
N VAL A 62 -12.63 5.33 -16.36
CA VAL A 62 -13.49 5.74 -17.48
C VAL A 62 -12.64 6.17 -18.68
N ALA A 63 -11.57 6.93 -18.49
CA ALA A 63 -10.65 7.29 -19.57
C ALA A 63 -10.03 6.05 -20.23
N CYS A 64 -9.60 5.05 -19.44
CA CYS A 64 -9.11 3.78 -19.97
C CYS A 64 -10.17 3.07 -20.83
N LEU A 65 -11.44 3.04 -20.40
CA LEU A 65 -12.52 2.45 -21.19
C LEU A 65 -12.78 3.21 -22.50
N ILE A 66 -12.67 4.54 -22.49
CA ILE A 66 -12.77 5.36 -23.71
C ILE A 66 -11.63 5.02 -24.67
N VAL A 67 -10.40 4.88 -24.17
CA VAL A 67 -9.25 4.50 -25.00
C VAL A 67 -9.43 3.09 -25.57
N MET A 68 -9.91 2.12 -24.78
CA MET A 68 -10.25 0.79 -25.29
C MET A 68 -11.24 0.86 -26.45
N ALA A 69 -12.31 1.65 -26.31
CA ALA A 69 -13.29 1.82 -27.38
C ALA A 69 -12.67 2.49 -28.61
N ALA A 70 -11.84 3.51 -28.43
CA ALA A 70 -11.12 4.18 -29.52
C ALA A 70 -10.17 3.23 -30.25
N LEU A 71 -9.39 2.41 -29.53
CA LEU A 71 -8.52 1.40 -30.11
C LEU A 71 -9.32 0.38 -30.92
N ILE A 72 -10.45 -0.08 -30.40
CA ILE A 72 -11.32 -1.01 -31.15
C ILE A 72 -11.84 -0.37 -32.43
N LEU A 73 -12.28 0.88 -32.39
CA LEU A 73 -12.83 1.56 -33.56
C LEU A 73 -11.75 1.89 -34.60
N VAL A 74 -10.54 2.23 -34.17
CA VAL A 74 -9.43 2.63 -35.04
C VAL A 74 -8.66 1.44 -35.58
N LEU A 75 -8.32 0.42 -34.79
CA LEU A 75 -7.51 -0.71 -35.25
C LEU A 75 -8.33 -1.72 -36.07
N ARG A 76 -9.62 -1.91 -35.76
CA ARG A 76 -10.50 -2.85 -36.46
C ARG A 76 -10.46 -2.72 -38.00
N PRO A 77 -10.59 -1.52 -38.61
CA PRO A 77 -10.60 -1.40 -40.07
C PRO A 77 -9.25 -1.69 -40.73
N PHE A 78 -8.13 -1.60 -40.02
CA PHE A 78 -6.79 -1.74 -40.60
C PHE A 78 -6.12 -3.09 -40.28
N TYR A 79 -6.33 -3.62 -39.07
CA TYR A 79 -5.60 -4.76 -38.52
C TYR A 79 -6.51 -5.92 -38.05
N GLY A 80 -7.82 -5.79 -38.25
CA GLY A 80 -8.78 -6.84 -37.91
C GLY A 80 -9.16 -6.87 -36.42
N TRP A 81 -9.94 -7.90 -36.05
CA TRP A 81 -10.50 -8.00 -34.69
C TRP A 81 -9.48 -8.46 -33.65
N ALA A 82 -8.51 -9.30 -34.05
CA ALA A 82 -7.56 -9.91 -33.11
C ALA A 82 -6.67 -8.84 -32.43
N ASP A 83 -6.06 -7.95 -33.21
CA ASP A 83 -5.19 -6.89 -32.71
C ASP A 83 -5.98 -5.86 -31.90
N ALA A 84 -7.19 -5.52 -32.34
CA ALA A 84 -8.05 -4.56 -31.65
C ALA A 84 -8.48 -5.07 -30.26
N ILE A 85 -8.73 -6.38 -30.12
CA ILE A 85 -9.04 -7.01 -28.83
C ILE A 85 -7.80 -7.11 -27.95
N ALA A 86 -6.64 -7.51 -28.50
CA ALA A 86 -5.39 -7.60 -27.75
C ALA A 86 -5.03 -6.25 -27.10
N ALA A 87 -4.98 -5.19 -27.91
CA ALA A 87 -4.72 -3.82 -27.45
C ALA A 87 -5.74 -3.37 -26.39
N ALA A 88 -7.04 -3.63 -26.61
CA ALA A 88 -8.06 -3.28 -25.61
C ALA A 88 -7.87 -4.03 -24.28
N VAL A 89 -7.47 -5.30 -24.31
CA VAL A 89 -7.25 -6.10 -23.09
C VAL A 89 -6.08 -5.57 -22.26
N ALA A 90 -5.01 -5.05 -22.87
CA ALA A 90 -3.90 -4.44 -22.12
C ALA A 90 -4.36 -3.28 -21.22
N TRP A 91 -5.36 -2.51 -21.65
CA TRP A 91 -5.94 -1.40 -20.87
C TRP A 91 -6.82 -1.84 -19.70
N LEU A 92 -7.16 -3.13 -19.56
CA LEU A 92 -7.77 -3.67 -18.34
C LEU A 92 -6.79 -3.71 -17.17
N LEU A 93 -5.50 -3.83 -17.44
CA LEU A 93 -4.46 -3.91 -16.42
C LEU A 93 -4.40 -2.68 -15.50
N PRO A 94 -4.30 -1.43 -16.00
CA PRO A 94 -4.34 -0.24 -15.13
C PRO A 94 -5.64 -0.13 -14.33
N ILE A 95 -6.78 -0.54 -14.91
CA ILE A 95 -8.08 -0.55 -14.22
C ILE A 95 -8.04 -1.55 -13.05
N ALA A 96 -7.57 -2.77 -13.29
CA ALA A 96 -7.47 -3.81 -12.27
C ALA A 96 -6.52 -3.43 -11.14
N LEU A 97 -5.37 -2.82 -11.46
CA LEU A 97 -4.41 -2.32 -10.47
C LEU A 97 -5.02 -1.18 -9.64
N LEU A 98 -5.61 -0.16 -10.28
CA LEU A 98 -6.26 0.95 -9.58
C LEU A 98 -7.37 0.46 -8.65
N ALA A 99 -8.22 -0.45 -9.13
CA ALA A 99 -9.26 -1.05 -8.30
C ALA A 99 -8.68 -1.79 -7.09
N SER A 100 -7.60 -2.57 -7.30
CA SER A 100 -6.96 -3.34 -6.23
C SER A 100 -6.35 -2.46 -5.14
N PHE A 101 -5.73 -1.32 -5.51
CA PHE A 101 -5.09 -0.42 -4.56
C PHE A 101 -6.05 0.56 -3.89
N VAL A 102 -7.04 1.08 -4.63
CA VAL A 102 -7.89 2.19 -4.18
C VAL A 102 -9.22 1.72 -3.61
N ALA A 103 -9.84 0.68 -4.18
CA ALA A 103 -11.19 0.27 -3.79
C ALA A 103 -11.32 -0.15 -2.31
N PRO A 104 -10.39 -0.91 -1.69
CA PRO A 104 -10.48 -1.25 -0.28
C PRO A 104 -10.50 0.00 0.62
N GLY A 105 -9.58 0.94 0.38
CA GLY A 105 -9.52 2.19 1.12
C GLY A 105 -10.74 3.09 0.89
N PHE A 106 -11.20 3.20 -0.36
CA PHE A 106 -12.36 4.01 -0.73
C PHE A 106 -13.65 3.52 -0.05
N ARG A 107 -13.89 2.20 -0.02
CA ARG A 107 -15.05 1.61 0.66
C ARG A 107 -15.04 1.91 2.16
N LEU A 108 -13.87 1.86 2.80
CA LEU A 108 -13.73 2.17 4.23
C LEU A 108 -13.86 3.68 4.50
N ALA A 109 -13.34 4.53 3.60
CA ALA A 109 -13.46 5.99 3.70
C ALA A 109 -14.93 6.43 3.69
N LEU A 110 -15.75 5.83 2.82
CA LEU A 110 -17.19 6.10 2.76
C LEU A 110 -17.92 5.70 4.06
N LYS A 111 -17.49 4.61 4.70
CA LYS A 111 -18.02 4.20 6.02
C LYS A 111 -17.56 5.15 7.13
N ASP A 112 -16.29 5.54 7.12
CA ASP A 112 -15.71 6.47 8.11
C ASP A 112 -16.37 7.85 8.07
N ARG A 113 -16.87 8.30 6.91
CA ARG A 113 -17.60 9.57 6.82
C ARG A 113 -18.89 9.58 7.64
N ARG A 114 -19.50 8.42 7.86
CA ARG A 114 -20.76 8.26 8.60
C ARG A 114 -20.54 7.84 10.06
N ALA A 115 -19.31 7.49 10.43
CA ALA A 115 -19.00 6.96 11.74
C ALA A 115 -18.40 8.02 12.65
N GLU A 116 -18.70 7.93 13.94
CA GLU A 116 -18.11 8.80 14.95
C GLU A 116 -16.65 8.43 15.21
N ALA A 117 -15.84 9.44 15.54
CA ALA A 117 -14.45 9.21 15.84
C ALA A 117 -14.29 8.53 17.21
N ARG A 118 -13.42 7.52 17.27
CA ARG A 118 -13.12 6.78 18.48
C ARG A 118 -11.98 7.45 19.23
N LEU A 119 -12.14 7.60 20.54
CA LEU A 119 -11.06 8.02 21.43
C LEU A 119 -10.26 6.80 21.89
N VAL A 120 -8.95 6.85 21.66
CA VAL A 120 -8.00 5.81 22.07
C VAL A 120 -7.03 6.44 23.05
N GLN A 121 -7.01 5.95 24.28
CA GLN A 121 -6.14 6.44 25.34
C GLN A 121 -5.11 5.38 25.69
N GLY A 122 -3.85 5.78 25.83
CA GLY A 122 -2.79 4.87 26.25
C GLY A 122 -1.44 5.56 26.43
N GLN A 123 -0.45 4.76 26.80
CA GLN A 123 0.92 5.24 27.02
C GLN A 123 1.72 5.15 25.72
N LEU A 124 2.48 6.21 25.39
CA LEU A 124 3.39 6.20 24.26
C LEU A 124 4.52 5.18 24.48
N ILE A 125 4.63 4.19 23.60
CA ILE A 125 5.75 3.21 23.59
C ILE A 125 6.86 3.71 22.67
N GLY A 126 6.47 4.29 21.54
CA GLY A 126 7.40 4.74 20.52
C GLY A 126 6.70 5.53 19.44
N ALA A 127 7.45 6.38 18.78
CA ALA A 127 7.03 7.07 17.57
C ALA A 127 8.13 6.90 16.53
N SER A 128 7.81 7.01 15.24
CA SER A 128 8.76 6.98 14.12
C SER A 128 8.25 7.90 13.03
N THR A 129 9.15 8.66 12.40
CA THR A 129 8.82 9.46 11.21
C THR A 129 8.71 8.60 9.95
N VAL A 130 9.23 7.37 10.01
CA VAL A 130 9.16 6.38 8.94
C VAL A 130 8.03 5.40 9.25
N SER A 131 7.11 5.25 8.31
CA SER A 131 6.11 4.19 8.31
C SER A 131 6.05 3.49 6.95
N ASN A 132 5.19 2.47 6.88
CA ASN A 132 4.93 1.70 5.67
C ASN A 132 4.03 2.45 4.68
N SER A 133 3.35 3.51 5.14
CA SER A 133 2.51 4.36 4.31
C SER A 133 3.29 5.63 3.96
N MET A 134 3.32 5.97 2.66
CA MET A 134 4.05 7.16 2.19
C MET A 134 3.58 8.42 2.91
N GLY A 135 4.52 9.24 3.37
CA GLY A 135 4.20 10.52 4.00
C GLY A 135 3.49 10.45 5.36
N LEU A 136 3.29 9.26 5.92
CA LEU A 136 2.84 9.05 7.31
C LEU A 136 4.00 8.53 8.14
N GLY A 137 4.04 8.89 9.42
CA GLY A 137 4.88 8.20 10.39
C GLY A 137 4.05 7.25 11.26
N LEU A 138 4.71 6.59 12.19
CA LEU A 138 4.15 5.51 12.99
C LEU A 138 4.15 5.90 14.46
N LEU A 139 3.04 5.65 15.14
CA LEU A 139 2.86 5.87 16.56
C LEU A 139 2.45 4.56 17.23
N MET A 140 3.22 4.13 18.21
CA MET A 140 2.95 2.93 19.01
C MET A 140 2.44 3.34 20.38
N VAL A 141 1.21 2.93 20.68
CA VAL A 141 0.54 3.25 21.94
C VAL A 141 0.18 1.97 22.67
N GLN A 142 0.55 1.88 23.94
CA GLN A 142 0.12 0.82 24.85
C GLN A 142 -1.25 1.18 25.40
N THR A 143 -2.29 0.52 24.92
CA THR A 143 -3.65 0.62 25.48
C THR A 143 -3.90 -0.52 26.46
N ARG A 144 -5.04 -0.47 27.16
CA ARG A 144 -5.49 -1.58 28.03
C ARG A 144 -5.64 -2.90 27.25
N GLY A 145 -5.93 -2.83 25.95
CA GLY A 145 -6.08 -3.99 25.07
C GLY A 145 -4.77 -4.58 24.54
N GLY A 146 -3.66 -3.85 24.65
CA GLY A 146 -2.35 -4.24 24.11
C GLY A 146 -1.62 -3.09 23.43
N SER A 147 -0.53 -3.40 22.73
CA SER A 147 0.17 -2.41 21.90
C SER A 147 -0.53 -2.24 20.55
N GLU A 148 -0.96 -1.02 20.27
CA GLU A 148 -1.60 -0.64 19.01
C GLU A 148 -0.67 0.29 18.22
N GLN A 149 -0.67 0.12 16.90
CA GLN A 149 0.10 0.95 15.97
C GLN A 149 -0.85 1.81 15.14
N TYR A 150 -0.60 3.11 15.13
CA TYR A 150 -1.35 4.10 14.38
C TYR A 150 -0.43 4.82 13.39
N LEU A 151 -0.96 5.10 12.21
CA LEU A 151 -0.28 5.89 11.19
C LEU A 151 -0.70 7.35 11.36
N VAL A 152 0.28 8.23 11.55
CA VAL A 152 0.06 9.61 11.97
C VAL A 152 0.72 10.57 10.99
N PRO A 153 0.04 11.68 10.61
CA PRO A 153 0.65 12.71 9.80
C PRO A 153 1.90 13.34 10.48
N PRO A 154 2.95 13.69 9.72
CA PRO A 154 4.19 14.26 10.28
C PRO A 154 3.96 15.50 11.15
N ALA A 155 3.03 16.37 10.74
CA ALA A 155 2.66 17.57 11.50
C ALA A 155 2.16 17.25 12.92
N ARG A 156 1.51 16.10 13.11
CA ARG A 156 1.01 15.64 14.41
C ARG A 156 2.08 14.89 15.19
N LEU A 157 3.00 14.20 14.52
CA LEU A 157 4.14 13.52 15.16
C LEU A 157 5.11 14.50 15.81
N LYS A 158 5.32 15.68 15.21
CA LYS A 158 6.15 16.75 15.80
C LYS A 158 5.65 17.24 17.15
N GLN A 159 4.35 17.09 17.42
CA GLN A 159 3.75 17.49 18.69
C GLN A 159 4.06 16.50 19.81
N ILE A 160 4.47 15.28 19.47
CA ILE A 160 4.64 14.17 20.41
C ILE A 160 6.03 14.24 21.06
N PRO A 161 6.11 14.32 22.40
CA PRO A 161 7.37 14.36 23.11
C PRO A 161 8.12 13.03 22.98
N GLY A 162 9.45 13.08 23.10
CA GLY A 162 10.30 11.88 23.08
C GLY A 162 10.21 11.00 24.34
N ASN A 163 9.45 11.40 25.34
CA ASN A 163 9.31 10.70 26.62
C ASN A 163 8.11 9.74 26.63
N GLN A 164 8.05 8.81 27.59
CA GLN A 164 6.87 7.97 27.83
C GLN A 164 5.74 8.82 28.42
N VAL A 165 4.83 9.30 27.58
CA VAL A 165 3.70 10.16 27.99
C VAL A 165 2.38 9.49 27.63
N ASN A 166 1.34 9.77 28.41
CA ASN A 166 -0.01 9.34 28.09
C ASN A 166 -0.55 10.19 26.93
N VAL A 167 -1.11 9.53 25.93
CA VAL A 167 -1.61 10.14 24.70
C VAL A 167 -3.07 9.74 24.51
N VAL A 168 -3.87 10.72 24.10
CA VAL A 168 -5.25 10.53 23.66
C VAL A 168 -5.30 10.78 22.15
N LEU A 169 -5.67 9.75 21.39
CA LEU A 169 -5.82 9.83 19.95
C LEU A 169 -7.31 9.84 19.62
N THR A 170 -7.72 10.77 18.75
CA THR A 170 -9.04 10.73 18.12
C THR A 170 -8.88 10.11 16.74
N VAL A 171 -9.43 8.92 16.54
CA VAL A 171 -9.14 8.07 15.38
C VAL A 171 -10.42 7.66 14.67
N THR A 172 -10.42 7.60 13.34
CA THR A 172 -11.54 7.02 12.59
C THR A 172 -11.59 5.50 12.73
N PRO A 173 -12.78 4.88 12.84
CA PRO A 173 -12.89 3.47 13.19
C PRO A 173 -12.36 2.51 12.11
N TYR A 174 -12.49 2.85 10.82
CA TYR A 174 -12.15 1.94 9.73
C TYR A 174 -10.75 2.19 9.16
N LEU A 175 -10.46 3.38 8.62
CA LEU A 175 -9.14 3.70 8.07
C LEU A 175 -8.07 3.94 9.13
N ARG A 176 -8.46 4.00 10.41
CA ARG A 176 -7.57 4.32 11.54
C ARG A 176 -6.83 5.64 11.36
N HIS A 177 -7.47 6.61 10.71
CA HIS A 177 -6.91 7.93 10.51
C HIS A 177 -6.91 8.71 11.82
N VAL A 178 -5.75 9.21 12.23
CA VAL A 178 -5.60 10.00 13.44
C VAL A 178 -5.96 11.46 13.15
N ARG A 179 -7.16 11.88 13.58
CA ARG A 179 -7.68 13.25 13.43
C ARG A 179 -6.97 14.23 14.38
N SER A 180 -6.79 13.84 15.64
CA SER A 180 -6.12 14.65 16.64
C SER A 180 -5.30 13.80 17.61
N VAL A 181 -4.24 14.41 18.13
CA VAL A 181 -3.34 13.85 19.14
C VAL A 181 -3.33 14.81 20.31
N GLY A 182 -3.91 14.39 21.43
CA GLY A 182 -3.82 15.07 22.72
C GLY A 182 -2.75 14.41 23.58
N ILE A 183 -1.96 15.21 24.29
CA ILE A 183 -0.93 14.72 25.20
C ILE A 183 -1.39 15.04 26.61
N MET A 184 -1.40 14.03 27.47
CA MET A 184 -1.71 14.16 28.89
C MET A 184 -0.41 14.12 29.68
N GLY A 185 0.08 15.30 30.07
CA GLY A 185 1.33 15.48 30.81
C GLY A 185 2.18 16.65 30.31
N GLN A 186 3.31 16.91 30.97
CA GLN A 186 4.22 17.98 30.59
C GLN A 186 5.00 17.64 29.30
N ARG A 187 5.04 18.59 28.36
CA ARG A 187 5.76 18.49 27.07
C ARG A 187 7.25 18.79 27.26
N MET A 188 7.99 17.95 27.98
CA MET A 188 9.32 18.37 28.44
C MET A 188 10.46 18.22 27.44
N VAL A 189 10.33 17.51 26.32
CA VAL A 189 11.46 17.36 25.37
C VAL A 189 10.97 17.23 23.92
N GLY A 190 11.43 18.15 23.07
CA GLY A 190 11.29 18.06 21.62
C GLY A 190 12.03 16.84 21.10
N ARG A 191 11.35 16.02 20.31
CA ARG A 191 11.93 14.79 19.78
C ARG A 191 12.94 15.14 18.68
N VAL A 192 14.20 14.74 18.85
CA VAL A 192 15.17 14.74 17.75
C VAL A 192 14.78 13.63 16.79
N GLU A 193 14.34 14.00 15.58
CA GLU A 193 14.04 13.03 14.54
C GLU A 193 15.36 12.44 14.02
N PRO A 194 15.58 11.12 14.09
CA PRO A 194 16.74 10.54 13.45
C PRO A 194 16.66 10.79 11.94
N PRO A 195 17.76 11.18 11.28
CA PRO A 195 17.77 11.44 9.84
C PRO A 195 17.35 10.17 9.10
N VAL A 196 16.28 10.27 8.30
CA VAL A 196 15.77 9.14 7.52
C VAL A 196 16.76 8.86 6.39
N PRO A 197 17.35 7.65 6.31
CA PRO A 197 18.25 7.30 5.22
C PRO A 197 17.56 7.48 3.86
N PRO A 198 18.27 7.95 2.82
CA PRO A 198 17.69 8.13 1.49
C PRO A 198 17.11 6.84 0.92
N VAL A 199 17.71 5.69 1.25
CA VAL A 199 17.25 4.35 0.85
C VAL A 199 15.83 4.06 1.36
N MET A 200 15.49 4.48 2.58
CA MET A 200 14.13 4.33 3.14
C MET A 200 13.10 5.14 2.35
N ARG A 201 13.47 6.37 1.93
CA ARG A 201 12.59 7.22 1.12
C ARG A 201 12.35 6.64 -0.27
N GLN A 202 13.37 6.04 -0.87
CA GLN A 202 13.24 5.36 -2.17
C GLN A 202 12.36 4.11 -2.05
N LEU A 203 12.56 3.32 -0.99
CA LEU A 203 11.80 2.11 -0.74
C LEU A 203 10.30 2.36 -0.53
N GLN A 204 9.95 3.50 0.09
CA GLN A 204 8.57 3.94 0.24
C GLN A 204 7.86 4.26 -1.08
N ARG A 205 8.59 4.65 -2.14
CA ARG A 205 8.02 5.04 -3.44
C ARG A 205 7.73 3.85 -4.36
N LEU A 206 8.45 2.75 -4.19
CA LEU A 206 8.34 1.58 -5.07
C LEU A 206 6.92 1.00 -5.16
N PRO A 207 6.15 0.87 -4.07
CA PRO A 207 4.78 0.34 -4.15
C PRO A 207 3.84 1.15 -5.05
N VAL A 208 4.20 2.41 -5.37
CA VAL A 208 3.44 3.26 -6.30
C VAL A 208 4.09 3.31 -7.68
N ILE A 209 5.42 3.42 -7.76
CA ILE A 209 6.12 3.51 -9.05
C ILE A 209 6.00 2.18 -9.82
N THR A 210 6.14 1.03 -9.15
CA THR A 210 6.09 -0.29 -9.81
C THR A 210 4.79 -0.53 -10.58
N PRO A 211 3.58 -0.39 -10.01
CA PRO A 211 2.36 -0.62 -10.78
C PRO A 211 2.15 0.38 -11.92
N ILE A 212 2.61 1.63 -11.77
CA ILE A 212 2.58 2.64 -12.84
C ILE A 212 3.52 2.23 -13.98
N ALA A 213 4.78 1.91 -13.66
CA ALA A 213 5.76 1.48 -14.67
C ALA A 213 5.32 0.19 -15.37
N LEU A 214 4.74 -0.75 -14.63
CA LEU A 214 4.25 -2.02 -15.17
C LEU A 214 3.08 -1.79 -16.13
N SER A 215 2.09 -0.97 -15.75
CA SER A 215 0.96 -0.66 -16.65
C SER A 215 1.43 0.06 -17.91
N LEU A 216 2.31 1.05 -17.80
CA LEU A 216 2.88 1.75 -18.96
C LEU A 216 3.69 0.82 -19.86
N ALA A 217 4.52 -0.06 -19.30
CA ALA A 217 5.33 -0.98 -20.09
C ALA A 217 4.50 -1.99 -20.88
N VAL A 218 3.42 -2.51 -20.29
CA VAL A 218 2.50 -3.43 -20.98
C VAL A 218 1.72 -2.69 -22.07
N ILE A 219 1.16 -1.52 -21.76
CA ILE A 219 0.36 -0.73 -22.73
C ILE A 219 1.23 -0.28 -23.90
N ILE A 220 2.40 0.31 -23.63
CA ILE A 220 3.29 0.79 -24.71
C ILE A 220 3.80 -0.39 -25.53
N GLY A 221 4.15 -1.51 -24.90
CA GLY A 221 4.62 -2.70 -25.61
C GLY A 221 3.57 -3.28 -26.56
N ASP A 222 2.33 -3.39 -26.09
CA ASP A 222 1.21 -3.94 -26.86
C ASP A 222 0.71 -2.96 -27.93
N ASP A 223 0.43 -1.71 -27.56
CA ASP A 223 -0.11 -0.69 -28.48
C ASP A 223 0.89 -0.33 -29.60
N VAL A 224 2.19 -0.26 -29.31
CA VAL A 224 3.21 0.01 -30.34
C VAL A 224 3.30 -1.15 -31.31
N LEU A 225 3.29 -2.41 -30.84
CA LEU A 225 3.39 -3.54 -31.74
C LEU A 225 2.10 -3.76 -32.53
N ALA A 226 0.94 -3.52 -31.92
CA ALA A 226 -0.35 -3.56 -32.60
C ALA A 226 -0.47 -2.50 -33.71
N ALA A 227 0.26 -1.38 -33.61
CA ALA A 227 0.29 -0.33 -34.63
C ALA A 227 1.33 -0.59 -35.75
N VAL A 228 2.28 -1.51 -35.56
CA VAL A 228 3.33 -1.80 -36.55
C VAL A 228 2.94 -3.05 -37.35
N PRO A 229 2.86 -3.00 -38.69
CA PRO A 229 2.54 -4.20 -39.48
C PRO A 229 3.77 -5.14 -39.56
N VAL A 230 3.91 -6.06 -38.59
CA VAL A 230 5.04 -7.00 -38.54
C VAL A 230 4.73 -8.33 -39.22
N VAL A 231 3.48 -8.81 -39.16
CA VAL A 231 3.10 -10.16 -39.63
C VAL A 231 1.74 -10.14 -40.33
N SER A 232 1.63 -10.82 -41.47
CA SER A 232 0.41 -10.85 -42.30
C SER A 232 -0.75 -11.67 -41.71
N ASN A 233 -0.49 -12.49 -40.69
CA ASN A 233 -1.47 -13.31 -40.00
C ASN A 233 -1.92 -12.62 -38.71
N GLU A 234 -3.17 -12.17 -38.68
CA GLU A 234 -3.79 -11.41 -37.58
C GLU A 234 -3.63 -12.10 -36.21
N ALA A 235 -3.82 -13.42 -36.14
CA ALA A 235 -3.75 -14.15 -34.87
C ALA A 235 -2.32 -14.25 -34.33
N LEU A 236 -1.34 -14.41 -35.22
CA LEU A 236 0.07 -14.43 -34.83
C LEU A 236 0.57 -13.04 -34.45
N HIS A 237 0.09 -12.01 -35.16
CA HIS A 237 0.42 -10.62 -34.86
C HIS A 237 -0.07 -10.22 -33.46
N ALA A 238 -1.34 -10.50 -33.15
CA ALA A 238 -1.94 -10.24 -31.84
C ALA A 238 -1.23 -11.01 -30.71
N ALA A 239 -0.88 -12.28 -30.96
CA ALA A 239 -0.14 -13.08 -29.97
C ALA A 239 1.27 -12.52 -29.70
N LEU A 240 1.92 -11.97 -30.73
CA LEU A 240 3.24 -11.35 -30.60
C LEU A 240 3.14 -10.02 -29.82
N ALA A 241 2.12 -9.22 -30.08
CA ALA A 241 1.87 -7.96 -29.37
C ALA A 241 1.66 -8.21 -27.87
N ALA A 242 0.77 -9.14 -27.55
CA ALA A 242 0.51 -9.56 -26.17
C ALA A 242 1.77 -10.15 -25.51
N ALA A 243 2.56 -10.94 -26.23
CA ALA A 243 3.80 -11.53 -25.71
C ALA A 243 4.87 -10.47 -25.40
N VAL A 244 5.03 -9.45 -26.27
CA VAL A 244 5.98 -8.35 -26.05
C VAL A 244 5.53 -7.49 -24.87
N GLY A 245 4.24 -7.14 -24.79
CA GLY A 245 3.67 -6.42 -23.64
C GLY A 245 3.89 -7.20 -22.33
N ALA A 246 3.60 -8.51 -22.34
CA ALA A 246 3.83 -9.39 -21.18
C ALA A 246 5.31 -9.51 -20.80
N ALA A 247 6.22 -9.61 -21.78
CA ALA A 247 7.66 -9.69 -21.54
C ALA A 247 8.21 -8.40 -20.91
N LEU A 248 7.79 -7.23 -21.41
CA LEU A 248 8.15 -5.94 -20.82
C LEU A 248 7.57 -5.77 -19.41
N GLY A 249 6.31 -6.16 -19.21
CA GLY A 249 5.68 -6.17 -17.89
C GLY A 249 6.41 -7.08 -16.90
N ALA A 250 6.81 -8.28 -17.33
CA ALA A 250 7.60 -9.22 -16.53
C ALA A 250 8.98 -8.63 -16.18
N LEU A 251 9.66 -7.99 -17.14
CA LEU A 251 10.96 -7.35 -16.91
C LEU A 251 10.86 -6.25 -15.84
N VAL A 252 9.83 -5.41 -15.91
CA VAL A 252 9.57 -4.38 -14.88
C VAL A 252 9.28 -5.00 -13.52
N TYR A 253 8.47 -6.07 -13.49
CA TYR A 253 8.16 -6.78 -12.25
C TYR A 253 9.40 -7.41 -11.60
N PHE A 254 10.17 -8.20 -12.36
CA PHE A 254 11.39 -8.84 -11.86
C PHE A 254 12.48 -7.82 -11.51
N GLY A 255 12.66 -6.78 -12.32
CA GLY A 255 13.59 -5.69 -12.05
C GLY A 255 13.25 -4.95 -10.75
N SER A 256 11.96 -4.63 -10.55
CA SER A 256 11.51 -3.93 -9.33
C SER A 256 11.64 -4.81 -8.09
N THR A 257 11.34 -6.10 -8.17
CA THR A 257 11.48 -7.03 -7.03
C THR A 257 12.95 -7.29 -6.67
N PHE A 258 13.84 -7.35 -7.66
CA PHE A 258 15.28 -7.41 -7.43
C PHE A 258 15.79 -6.15 -6.73
N LEU A 259 15.42 -4.96 -7.24
CA LEU A 259 15.79 -3.68 -6.65
C LEU A 259 15.26 -3.55 -5.20
N GLN A 260 14.02 -3.97 -4.96
CA GLN A 260 13.42 -4.02 -3.63
C GLN A 260 14.23 -4.89 -2.67
N ARG A 261 14.62 -6.10 -3.09
CA ARG A 261 15.44 -7.01 -2.26
C ARG A 261 16.80 -6.39 -1.93
N ARG A 262 17.45 -5.76 -2.91
CA ARG A 262 18.74 -5.10 -2.71
C ARG A 262 18.63 -3.94 -1.70
N MET A 263 17.67 -3.04 -1.89
CA MET A 263 17.50 -1.89 -0.99
C MET A 263 17.04 -2.31 0.42
N MET A 264 16.30 -3.41 0.55
CA MET A 264 16.01 -4.01 1.87
C MET A 264 17.27 -4.52 2.55
N ALA A 265 18.20 -5.14 1.82
CA ALA A 265 19.47 -5.59 2.37
C ALA A 265 20.33 -4.40 2.83
N GLU A 266 20.42 -3.35 2.00
CA GLU A 266 21.11 -2.10 2.35
C GLU A 266 20.48 -1.42 3.58
N ALA A 267 19.15 -1.42 3.66
CA ALA A 267 18.42 -0.91 4.80
C ALA A 267 18.67 -1.68 6.10
N GLN A 268 18.72 -3.02 6.03
CA GLN A 268 18.97 -3.88 7.18
C GLN A 268 20.40 -3.71 7.71
N ALA A 269 21.38 -3.49 6.83
CA ALA A 269 22.75 -3.21 7.20
C ALA A 269 22.93 -1.89 7.98
N LEU A 270 22.00 -0.94 7.80
CA LEU A 270 22.01 0.35 8.51
C LEU A 270 21.34 0.29 9.89
N VAL A 271 20.67 -0.82 10.24
CA VAL A 271 20.08 -0.98 11.57
C VAL A 271 21.19 -1.40 12.53
N PRO A 272 21.45 -0.65 13.62
CA PRO A 272 22.44 -1.06 14.60
C PRO A 272 22.01 -2.40 15.21
N THR A 273 22.82 -3.44 15.00
CA THR A 273 22.72 -4.69 15.74
C THR A 273 23.05 -4.39 17.19
N ARG A 274 22.03 -4.47 18.05
CA ARG A 274 22.22 -4.58 19.50
C ARG A 274 22.38 -6.04 19.87
#